data_AF-A0A1B6IV70-F1
#
_entry.id   AF-A0A1B6IV70-F1
#
_cell.length_a   1.000
_cell.length_b   1.000
_cell.length_c   1.000
_cell.angle_alpha   90.00
_cell.angle_beta   90.00
_cell.angle_gamma   90.00
#
_symmetry.space_group_name_H-M   'P 1'
#
loop_
_entity.id
_entity.type
_entity.pdbx_description
1 polymer ?
#
loop_
_entity_poly.entity_id
_entity_poly.type
_entity_poly.pdbx_seq_one_letter_code
_entity_poly.pdbx_strand_id
1 'polypeptide(L)'
;RYTSLSNLLKATLAAADSDVYLPYEKLNKNLGVIRKRLNRPLTLSEKVLYSHLDDPAGQEITRGKTYLRLRPDRVAMQDATAQMAMLQFISSGLAKVAVPSTIHCDHLIIAQVGGEKDLANAKETNKEVYNFLRSAGAKYGLGFWHPGSGIIHQIILENYAFPGLLMIGTDSHTPNGGGLGGLCIGVGGADAVDVMADIPWELKCPNVIGVKLTGQMKGWTSPKDIILKVAGI
;
A
#
# COMPACT_ATOMS: atom_id res chain seq x y z
N ARG A 1 11.88 26.14 -8.85
CA ARG A 1 12.52 25.24 -9.84
C ARG A 1 11.49 24.18 -10.21
N TYR A 2 10.70 24.42 -11.26
CA TYR A 2 9.73 23.43 -11.74
C TYR A 2 10.48 22.38 -12.54
N THR A 3 10.60 21.18 -12.00
CA THR A 3 11.04 20.01 -12.75
C THR A 3 10.05 19.81 -13.89
N SER A 4 10.53 19.80 -15.14
CA SER A 4 9.69 19.56 -16.30
C SER A 4 9.01 18.19 -16.16
N LEU A 5 7.77 18.06 -16.63
CA LEU A 5 7.03 16.80 -16.67
C LEU A 5 7.83 15.65 -17.35
N SER A 6 8.79 15.99 -18.22
CA SER A 6 9.69 15.02 -18.84
C SER A 6 10.64 14.32 -17.87
N ASN A 7 11.02 14.94 -16.75
CA ASN A 7 11.91 14.32 -15.75
C ASN A 7 11.15 13.40 -14.77
N LEU A 8 9.83 13.57 -14.61
CA LEU A 8 8.99 12.64 -13.83
C LEU A 8 8.83 11.27 -14.52
N LEU A 9 8.99 11.21 -15.84
CA LEU A 9 8.89 9.96 -16.62
C LEU A 9 9.98 8.93 -16.31
N LYS A 10 11.08 9.34 -15.66
CA LYS A 10 12.18 8.45 -15.25
C LYS A 10 12.38 8.40 -13.73
N ALA A 11 11.45 8.96 -12.95
CA ALA A 11 11.50 8.87 -11.50
C ALA A 11 11.06 7.47 -11.06
N THR A 12 11.90 6.80 -10.27
CA THR A 12 11.62 5.44 -9.79
C THR A 12 10.57 5.44 -8.68
N LEU A 13 9.88 4.32 -8.53
CA LEU A 13 8.82 4.12 -7.52
C LEU A 13 9.37 4.24 -6.10
N ALA A 14 10.58 3.69 -5.89
CA ALA A 14 11.35 3.77 -4.67
C ALA A 14 12.84 3.61 -5.00
N ALA A 15 13.73 3.94 -4.06
CA ALA A 15 15.16 3.71 -4.22
C ALA A 15 15.51 2.22 -4.39
N ALA A 16 14.73 1.34 -3.74
CA ALA A 16 14.89 -0.11 -3.84
C ALA A 16 14.32 -0.71 -5.14
N ASP A 17 13.47 0.03 -5.86
CA ASP A 17 12.75 -0.42 -7.07
C ASP A 17 13.25 0.37 -8.29
N SER A 18 14.55 0.27 -8.61
CA SER A 18 15.23 1.13 -9.60
C SER A 18 14.68 1.00 -11.04
N ASP A 19 14.03 -0.11 -11.34
CA ASP A 19 13.54 -0.43 -12.68
C ASP A 19 12.03 -0.20 -12.83
N VAL A 20 11.37 0.29 -11.77
CA VAL A 20 9.93 0.59 -11.77
C VAL A 20 9.75 2.10 -11.64
N TYR A 21 8.99 2.70 -12.55
CA TYR A 21 8.79 4.15 -12.61
C TYR A 21 7.42 4.58 -12.08
N LEU A 22 7.31 5.85 -11.68
CA LEU A 22 6.04 6.43 -11.24
C LEU A 22 4.99 6.39 -12.37
N PRO A 23 3.77 5.88 -12.11
CA PRO A 23 2.80 5.55 -13.16
C PRO A 23 1.99 6.75 -13.68
N TYR A 24 2.40 8.00 -13.42
CA TYR A 24 1.55 9.19 -13.65
C TYR A 24 1.07 9.36 -15.10
N GLU A 25 1.83 8.91 -16.10
CA GLU A 25 1.38 8.94 -17.49
C GLU A 25 0.15 8.03 -17.71
N LYS A 26 0.23 6.78 -17.23
CA LYS A 26 -0.89 5.82 -17.22
C LYS A 26 -2.07 6.40 -16.44
N LEU A 27 -1.83 6.94 -15.25
CA LEU A 27 -2.90 7.49 -14.40
C LEU A 27 -3.61 8.67 -15.09
N ASN A 28 -2.86 9.60 -15.69
CA ASN A 28 -3.44 10.74 -16.40
C ASN A 28 -4.23 10.31 -17.64
N LYS A 29 -3.75 9.33 -18.40
CA LYS A 29 -4.47 8.75 -19.54
C LYS A 29 -5.81 8.16 -19.10
N ASN A 30 -5.79 7.31 -18.05
CA ASN A 30 -6.99 6.68 -17.52
C ASN A 30 -7.97 7.71 -16.96
N LEU A 31 -7.48 8.73 -16.24
CA LEU A 31 -8.31 9.85 -15.78
C LEU A 31 -8.98 10.61 -16.92
N GLY A 32 -8.29 10.79 -18.06
CA GLY A 32 -8.87 11.41 -19.25
C GLY A 32 -10.09 10.64 -19.76
N VAL A 33 -10.04 9.31 -19.76
CA VAL A 33 -11.17 8.44 -20.12
C VAL A 33 -12.29 8.58 -19.11
N ILE A 34 -11.98 8.47 -17.81
CA ILE A 34 -12.99 8.51 -16.74
C ILE A 34 -13.72 9.86 -16.68
N ARG A 35 -13.00 10.98 -16.87
CA ARG A 35 -13.62 12.32 -16.88
C ARG A 35 -14.63 12.47 -18.01
N LYS A 36 -14.31 11.96 -19.21
CA LYS A 36 -15.23 11.98 -20.36
C LYS A 36 -16.47 11.14 -20.10
N ARG A 37 -16.33 9.98 -19.45
CA ARG A 37 -17.44 9.06 -19.15
C ARG A 37 -18.38 9.58 -18.07
N LEU A 38 -17.83 10.05 -16.94
CA LEU A 38 -18.63 10.41 -15.77
C LEU A 38 -19.17 11.85 -15.82
N ASN A 39 -18.57 12.72 -16.62
CA ASN A 39 -18.97 14.12 -16.82
C ASN A 39 -19.33 14.88 -15.53
N ARG A 40 -18.57 14.67 -14.46
CA ARG A 40 -18.71 15.34 -13.16
C ARG A 40 -17.35 15.56 -12.50
N PRO A 41 -17.26 16.49 -11.53
CA PRO A 41 -16.08 16.59 -10.69
C PRO A 41 -15.78 15.27 -9.95
N LEU A 42 -14.49 14.98 -9.79
CA LEU A 42 -13.99 13.81 -9.07
C LEU A 42 -13.25 14.24 -7.80
N THR A 43 -13.49 13.54 -6.70
CA THR A 43 -12.70 13.70 -5.45
C THR A 43 -11.26 13.22 -5.65
N LEU A 44 -10.38 13.48 -4.68
CA LEU A 44 -9.01 12.95 -4.72
C LEU A 44 -9.01 11.42 -4.75
N SER A 45 -9.76 10.78 -3.84
CA SER A 45 -9.88 9.32 -3.77
C SER A 45 -10.41 8.72 -5.07
N GLU A 46 -11.42 9.35 -5.70
CA GLU A 46 -11.92 8.92 -7.01
C GLU A 46 -10.88 9.06 -8.11
N LYS A 47 -10.11 10.16 -8.12
CA LYS A 47 -9.06 10.33 -9.12
C LYS A 47 -8.03 9.22 -9.02
N VAL A 48 -7.50 8.99 -7.81
CA VAL A 48 -6.50 7.92 -7.60
C VAL A 48 -7.13 6.57 -7.94
N LEU A 49 -8.24 6.20 -7.31
CA LEU A 49 -8.85 4.89 -7.48
C LEU A 49 -9.25 4.59 -8.94
N TYR A 50 -9.96 5.50 -9.61
CA TYR A 50 -10.46 5.26 -10.96
C TYR A 50 -9.35 5.30 -12.03
N SER A 51 -8.23 5.96 -11.73
CA SER A 51 -7.06 5.93 -12.61
C SER A 51 -6.32 4.59 -12.61
N HIS A 52 -6.57 3.74 -11.61
CA HIS A 52 -6.02 2.38 -11.47
C HIS A 52 -6.97 1.27 -11.91
N LEU A 53 -8.08 1.61 -12.57
CA LEU A 53 -8.97 0.61 -13.15
C LEU A 53 -8.25 -0.21 -14.21
N ASP A 54 -8.50 -1.52 -14.21
CA ASP A 54 -8.01 -2.45 -15.22
C ASP A 54 -8.62 -2.13 -16.61
N ASP A 55 -9.91 -1.82 -16.64
CA ASP A 55 -10.64 -1.35 -17.82
C ASP A 55 -11.34 0.00 -17.54
N PRO A 56 -10.65 1.14 -17.69
CA PRO A 56 -11.25 2.46 -17.45
C PRO A 56 -12.33 2.84 -18.47
N ALA A 57 -12.44 2.16 -19.61
CA ALA A 57 -13.43 2.45 -20.64
C ALA A 57 -14.75 1.70 -20.41
N GLY A 58 -14.68 0.43 -20.01
CA GLY A 58 -15.85 -0.44 -19.82
C GLY A 58 -16.32 -0.61 -18.37
N GLN A 59 -15.49 -0.33 -17.36
CA GLN A 59 -15.85 -0.55 -15.96
C GLN A 59 -17.09 0.28 -15.54
N GLU A 60 -18.09 -0.38 -14.94
CA GLU A 60 -19.20 0.29 -14.27
C GLU A 60 -18.77 0.89 -12.92
N ILE A 61 -19.16 2.14 -12.66
CA ILE A 61 -18.73 2.91 -11.49
C ILE A 61 -19.95 3.49 -10.78
N THR A 62 -20.43 2.77 -9.77
CA THR A 62 -21.53 3.21 -8.91
C THR A 62 -21.12 3.05 -7.45
N ARG A 63 -20.91 4.18 -6.76
CA ARG A 63 -20.51 4.20 -5.34
C ARG A 63 -21.48 3.40 -4.47
N GLY A 64 -20.93 2.61 -3.56
CA GLY A 64 -21.66 1.73 -2.66
C GLY A 64 -22.27 0.49 -3.32
N LYS A 65 -22.11 0.29 -4.64
CA LYS A 65 -22.78 -0.80 -5.38
C LYS A 65 -21.84 -1.68 -6.20
N THR A 66 -21.10 -1.12 -7.16
CA THR A 66 -20.30 -1.92 -8.09
C THR A 66 -18.99 -2.40 -7.48
N TYR A 67 -18.46 -3.53 -7.95
CA TYR A 67 -17.08 -3.93 -7.69
C TYR A 67 -16.16 -3.40 -8.79
N LEU A 68 -15.11 -2.69 -8.37
CA LEU A 68 -14.09 -2.13 -9.23
C LEU A 68 -12.97 -3.14 -9.38
N ARG A 69 -12.53 -3.41 -10.62
CA ARG A 69 -11.33 -4.21 -10.89
C ARG A 69 -10.13 -3.29 -11.04
N LEU A 70 -9.15 -3.45 -10.16
CA LEU A 70 -8.06 -2.51 -9.94
C LEU A 70 -6.70 -3.18 -10.14
N ARG A 71 -5.71 -2.35 -10.47
CA ARG A 71 -4.30 -2.71 -10.54
C ARG A 71 -3.50 -1.87 -9.55
N PRO A 72 -3.34 -2.32 -8.30
CA PRO A 72 -2.45 -1.66 -7.33
C PRO A 72 -1.01 -1.63 -7.83
N ASP A 73 -0.27 -0.59 -7.46
CA ASP A 73 1.13 -0.40 -7.88
C ASP A 73 2.11 -1.25 -7.05
N ARG A 74 1.74 -1.58 -5.81
CA ARG A 74 2.58 -2.38 -4.90
C ARG A 74 1.79 -3.11 -3.83
N VAL A 75 2.44 -4.12 -3.25
CA VAL A 75 1.95 -4.88 -2.09
C VAL A 75 2.91 -4.73 -0.91
N ALA A 76 2.38 -4.63 0.31
CA ALA A 76 3.18 -4.67 1.54
C ALA A 76 2.60 -5.69 2.51
N MET A 77 3.46 -6.50 3.13
CA MET A 77 3.05 -7.51 4.10
C MET A 77 3.89 -7.39 5.36
N GLN A 78 3.26 -7.63 6.51
CA GLN A 78 3.95 -7.74 7.79
C GLN A 78 4.09 -9.21 8.19
N ASP A 79 5.09 -9.56 8.97
CA ASP A 79 5.52 -10.95 9.24
C ASP A 79 4.47 -11.87 9.89
N ALA A 80 3.49 -11.35 10.63
CA ALA A 80 2.38 -12.16 11.15
C ALA A 80 1.38 -12.58 10.05
N THR A 81 1.17 -11.79 9.00
CA THR A 81 0.26 -12.13 7.88
C THR A 81 0.99 -12.61 6.62
N ALA A 82 2.25 -12.21 6.44
CA ALA A 82 3.07 -12.57 5.30
C ALA A 82 3.29 -14.09 5.21
N GLN A 83 3.33 -14.79 6.34
CA GLN A 83 3.52 -16.25 6.34
C GLN A 83 2.47 -16.96 5.51
N MET A 84 1.18 -16.70 5.79
CA MET A 84 0.08 -17.35 5.08
C MET A 84 -0.07 -16.83 3.65
N ALA A 85 0.12 -15.52 3.43
CA ALA A 85 0.11 -14.96 2.08
C ALA A 85 1.20 -15.61 1.20
N MET A 86 2.41 -15.80 1.72
CA MET A 86 3.49 -16.45 0.98
C MET A 86 3.23 -17.93 0.75
N LEU A 87 2.62 -18.67 1.69
CA LEU A 87 2.23 -20.06 1.44
C LEU A 87 1.18 -20.18 0.33
N GLN A 88 0.19 -19.28 0.31
CA GLN A 88 -0.80 -19.20 -0.77
C GLN A 88 -0.14 -18.84 -2.11
N PHE A 89 0.78 -17.87 -2.12
CA PHE A 89 1.54 -17.53 -3.32
C PHE A 89 2.40 -18.70 -3.82
N ILE A 90 3.07 -19.43 -2.92
CA ILE A 90 3.82 -20.66 -3.26
C ILE A 90 2.89 -21.68 -3.93
N SER A 91 1.67 -21.85 -3.42
CA SER A 91 0.68 -22.77 -3.98
C SER A 91 0.20 -22.37 -5.39
N SER A 92 0.35 -21.10 -5.80
CA SER A 92 0.00 -20.67 -7.15
C SER A 92 0.93 -21.23 -8.23
N GLY A 93 2.14 -21.66 -7.85
CA GLY A 93 3.18 -22.14 -8.77
C GLY A 93 3.87 -21.05 -9.58
N LEU A 94 3.59 -19.76 -9.33
CA LEU A 94 4.25 -18.65 -10.01
C LEU A 94 5.71 -18.49 -9.60
N ALA A 95 6.55 -18.09 -10.55
CA ALA A 95 7.99 -17.98 -10.35
C ALA A 95 8.42 -16.70 -9.60
N LYS A 96 7.67 -15.61 -9.75
CA LYS A 96 7.95 -14.30 -9.14
C LYS A 96 6.67 -13.46 -9.01
N VAL A 97 6.69 -12.49 -8.11
CA VAL A 97 5.59 -11.51 -7.96
C VAL A 97 5.50 -10.57 -9.17
N ALA A 98 4.28 -10.14 -9.49
CA ALA A 98 3.99 -9.28 -10.64
C ALA A 98 4.22 -7.78 -10.38
N VAL A 99 4.09 -7.35 -9.12
CA VAL A 99 4.30 -5.95 -8.70
C VAL A 99 5.31 -5.87 -7.56
N PRO A 100 5.99 -4.72 -7.36
CA PRO A 100 6.85 -4.51 -6.21
C PRO A 100 6.17 -4.89 -4.90
N SER A 101 6.83 -5.77 -4.16
CA SER A 101 6.26 -6.38 -2.95
C SER A 101 7.31 -6.41 -1.85
N THR A 102 6.90 -6.12 -0.61
CA THR A 102 7.82 -6.07 0.54
C THR A 102 7.26 -6.80 1.74
N ILE A 103 8.12 -7.56 2.44
CA ILE A 103 7.84 -8.16 3.75
C ILE A 103 8.54 -7.34 4.83
N HIS A 104 7.85 -7.05 5.94
CA HIS A 104 8.34 -6.29 7.08
C HIS A 104 8.27 -7.13 8.37
N CYS A 105 9.39 -7.24 9.10
CA CYS A 105 9.46 -8.02 10.34
C CYS A 105 9.32 -7.14 11.59
N ASP A 106 8.07 -6.91 12.02
CA ASP A 106 7.73 -5.99 13.10
C ASP A 106 6.71 -6.51 14.12
N HIS A 107 5.98 -7.61 13.85
CA HIS A 107 4.93 -8.10 14.77
C HIS A 107 5.42 -9.19 15.74
N LEU A 108 6.56 -9.83 15.45
CA LEU A 108 7.06 -10.97 16.25
C LEU A 108 8.11 -10.58 17.32
N ILE A 109 8.32 -9.28 17.56
CA ILE A 109 9.26 -8.77 18.57
C ILE A 109 8.49 -8.40 19.83
N ILE A 110 8.71 -9.15 20.91
CA ILE A 110 8.03 -8.93 22.19
C ILE A 110 8.82 -7.93 23.03
N ALA A 111 8.17 -6.85 23.46
CA ALA A 111 8.75 -5.91 24.42
C ALA A 111 8.76 -6.52 25.83
N GLN A 112 9.93 -6.65 26.44
CA GLN A 112 10.08 -7.24 27.77
C GLN A 112 11.15 -6.55 28.63
N VAL A 113 12.37 -6.39 28.09
CA VAL A 113 13.51 -5.85 28.85
C VAL A 113 13.99 -4.53 28.27
N GLY A 114 13.99 -4.38 26.95
CA GLY A 114 14.52 -3.22 26.24
C GLY A 114 15.01 -3.58 24.84
N GLY A 115 15.02 -2.58 23.96
CA GLY A 115 15.10 -2.77 22.50
C GLY A 115 16.17 -3.74 22.01
N GLU A 116 17.42 -3.60 22.44
CA GLU A 116 18.51 -4.49 21.96
C GLU A 116 18.35 -5.94 22.40
N LYS A 117 17.99 -6.15 23.68
CA LYS A 117 17.82 -7.50 24.26
C LYS A 117 16.59 -8.19 23.68
N ASP A 118 15.50 -7.45 23.54
CA ASP A 118 14.25 -7.95 23.00
C ASP A 118 14.39 -8.31 21.52
N LEU A 119 15.13 -7.51 20.74
CA LEU A 119 15.43 -7.81 19.35
C LEU A 119 16.34 -9.04 19.20
N ALA A 120 17.37 -9.17 20.04
CA ALA A 120 18.24 -10.34 20.04
C ALA A 120 17.45 -11.61 20.36
N ASN A 121 16.58 -11.56 21.38
CA ASN A 121 15.70 -12.67 21.73
C ASN A 121 14.75 -13.02 20.58
N ALA A 122 14.08 -12.02 19.99
CA ALA A 122 13.14 -12.25 18.89
C ALA A 122 13.81 -12.89 17.66
N LYS A 123 15.07 -12.53 17.35
CA LYS A 123 15.86 -13.13 16.27
C LYS A 123 16.16 -14.60 16.50
N GLU A 124 16.34 -15.02 17.76
CA GLU A 124 16.54 -16.42 18.10
C GLU A 124 15.21 -17.18 18.15
N THR A 125 14.21 -16.67 18.88
CA THR A 125 12.90 -17.31 19.04
C THR A 125 12.16 -17.50 17.71
N ASN A 126 12.21 -16.51 16.82
CA ASN A 126 11.47 -16.53 15.55
C ASN A 126 12.38 -16.81 14.34
N LYS A 127 13.56 -17.40 14.57
CA LYS A 127 14.56 -17.66 13.53
C LYS A 127 14.01 -18.45 12.34
N GLU A 128 13.16 -19.43 12.58
CA GLU A 128 12.51 -20.24 11.54
C GLU A 128 11.64 -19.37 10.62
N VAL A 129 10.74 -18.58 11.21
CA VAL A 129 9.83 -17.70 10.48
C VAL A 129 10.60 -16.65 9.67
N TYR A 130 11.58 -16.00 10.27
CA TYR A 130 12.39 -15.00 9.56
C TYR A 130 13.21 -15.62 8.41
N ASN A 131 13.73 -16.83 8.59
CA ASN A 131 14.43 -17.54 7.52
C ASN A 131 13.48 -17.95 6.39
N PHE A 132 12.28 -18.42 6.71
CA PHE A 132 11.24 -18.71 5.72
C PHE A 132 10.92 -17.45 4.91
N LEU A 133 10.56 -16.35 5.57
CA LEU A 133 10.17 -15.11 4.88
C LEU A 133 11.31 -14.51 4.06
N ARG A 134 12.54 -14.52 4.58
CA ARG A 134 13.72 -14.03 3.84
C ARG A 134 14.00 -14.88 2.59
N SER A 135 13.98 -16.21 2.73
CA SER A 135 14.25 -17.11 1.60
C SER A 135 13.12 -17.10 0.56
N ALA A 136 11.87 -17.00 0.99
CA ALA A 136 10.72 -16.81 0.11
C ALA A 136 10.80 -15.46 -0.62
N GLY A 137 11.14 -14.38 0.08
CA GLY A 137 11.36 -13.06 -0.53
C GLY A 137 12.44 -13.09 -1.61
N ALA A 138 13.59 -13.69 -1.31
CA ALA A 138 14.67 -13.84 -2.29
C ALA A 138 14.26 -14.70 -3.50
N LYS A 139 13.51 -15.79 -3.28
CA LYS A 139 13.07 -16.69 -4.35
C LYS A 139 12.05 -16.04 -5.29
N TYR A 140 11.08 -15.32 -4.75
CA TYR A 140 9.93 -14.79 -5.51
C TYR A 140 10.04 -13.30 -5.86
N GLY A 141 11.15 -12.65 -5.49
CA GLY A 141 11.44 -11.26 -5.85
C GLY A 141 10.77 -10.22 -4.97
N LEU A 142 10.59 -10.51 -3.67
CA LEU A 142 10.10 -9.54 -2.69
C LEU A 142 11.26 -8.90 -1.94
N GLY A 143 11.14 -7.60 -1.65
CA GLY A 143 12.01 -6.92 -0.69
C GLY A 143 11.76 -7.46 0.72
N PHE A 144 12.83 -7.55 1.53
CA PHE A 144 12.76 -8.08 2.89
C PHE A 144 13.36 -7.08 3.88
N TRP A 145 12.52 -6.50 4.73
CA TRP A 145 12.93 -5.65 5.84
C TRP A 145 13.16 -6.49 7.09
N HIS A 146 14.40 -6.51 7.56
CA HIS A 146 14.86 -7.37 8.64
C HIS A 146 14.18 -7.04 9.98
N PRO A 147 14.17 -8.00 10.94
CA PRO A 147 13.72 -7.73 12.30
C PRO A 147 14.50 -6.55 12.90
N GLY A 148 13.75 -5.56 13.41
CA GLY A 148 14.30 -4.33 13.95
C GLY A 148 14.48 -3.19 12.94
N SER A 149 14.09 -3.37 11.68
CA SER A 149 14.11 -2.29 10.68
C SER A 149 13.13 -1.17 10.99
N GLY A 150 11.95 -1.50 11.55
CA GLY A 150 10.90 -0.54 11.87
C GLY A 150 9.51 -1.09 11.58
N ILE A 151 8.48 -0.38 12.03
CA ILE A 151 7.08 -0.73 11.79
C ILE A 151 6.75 -0.54 10.31
N ILE A 152 6.04 -1.49 9.70
CA ILE A 152 5.68 -1.53 8.28
C ILE A 152 5.20 -0.18 7.75
N HIS A 153 4.28 0.48 8.44
CA HIS A 153 3.67 1.74 7.98
C HIS A 153 4.62 2.92 8.00
N GLN A 154 5.59 2.91 8.91
CA GLN A 154 6.63 3.95 8.98
C GLN A 154 7.61 3.77 7.83
N ILE A 155 8.08 2.54 7.61
CA ILE A 155 8.97 2.21 6.49
C ILE A 155 8.29 2.51 5.15
N ILE A 156 7.00 2.20 5.01
CA ILE A 156 6.20 2.57 3.84
C ILE A 156 6.17 4.09 3.65
N LEU A 157 5.86 4.85 4.70
CA LEU A 157 5.76 6.31 4.60
C LEU A 157 7.10 6.95 4.21
N GLU A 158 8.21 6.43 4.73
CA GLU A 158 9.55 6.98 4.49
C GLU A 158 10.13 6.60 3.12
N ASN A 159 9.78 5.43 2.58
CA ASN A 159 10.49 4.86 1.43
C ASN A 159 9.63 4.56 0.20
N TYR A 160 8.31 4.39 0.37
CA TYR A 160 7.48 3.74 -0.65
C TYR A 160 6.19 4.48 -0.98
N ALA A 161 5.69 5.33 -0.09
CA ALA A 161 4.48 6.11 -0.32
C ALA A 161 4.76 7.36 -1.15
N PHE A 162 3.89 7.65 -2.11
CA PHE A 162 3.95 8.87 -2.92
C PHE A 162 2.54 9.34 -3.33
N PRO A 163 2.37 10.62 -3.73
CA PRO A 163 1.07 11.14 -4.14
C PRO A 163 0.48 10.37 -5.32
N GLY A 164 -0.74 9.86 -5.20
CA GLY A 164 -1.40 9.10 -6.27
C GLY A 164 -1.04 7.62 -6.36
N LEU A 165 -0.22 7.09 -5.45
CA LEU A 165 -0.02 5.65 -5.26
C LEU A 165 -1.35 4.94 -4.99
N LEU A 166 -1.58 3.77 -5.59
CA LEU A 166 -2.52 2.77 -5.07
C LEU A 166 -1.73 1.60 -4.49
N MET A 167 -1.83 1.36 -3.19
CA MET A 167 -1.20 0.20 -2.56
C MET A 167 -2.18 -0.59 -1.71
N ILE A 168 -1.94 -1.89 -1.65
CA ILE A 168 -2.61 -2.78 -0.68
C ILE A 168 -1.60 -3.31 0.32
N GLY A 169 -2.04 -3.50 1.55
CA GLY A 169 -1.21 -4.04 2.62
C GLY A 169 -1.96 -5.05 3.47
N THR A 170 -1.31 -6.12 3.91
CA THR A 170 -1.94 -7.14 4.79
C THR A 170 -1.98 -6.69 6.24
N ASP A 171 -2.43 -5.45 6.46
CA ASP A 171 -2.56 -4.80 7.77
C ASP A 171 -3.65 -3.72 7.73
N SER A 172 -4.41 -3.58 8.82
CA SER A 172 -5.52 -2.63 8.91
C SER A 172 -5.10 -1.16 8.94
N HIS A 173 -3.87 -0.86 9.37
CA HIS A 173 -3.34 0.51 9.45
C HIS A 173 -2.61 0.96 8.18
N THR A 174 -2.65 0.14 7.11
CA THR A 174 -2.17 0.51 5.76
C THR A 174 -2.66 1.88 5.29
N PRO A 175 -3.87 2.38 5.64
CA PRO A 175 -4.27 3.76 5.35
C PRO A 175 -3.32 4.87 5.83
N ASN A 176 -2.35 4.59 6.70
CA ASN A 176 -1.31 5.54 7.12
C ASN A 176 -0.61 6.23 5.93
N GLY A 177 -0.35 5.50 4.84
CA GLY A 177 0.28 6.06 3.63
C GLY A 177 -0.55 7.15 2.94
N GLY A 178 -1.85 7.26 3.26
CA GLY A 178 -2.71 8.36 2.81
C GLY A 178 -2.23 9.74 3.28
N GLY A 179 -1.40 9.81 4.34
CA GLY A 179 -0.73 11.04 4.77
C GLY A 179 0.19 11.64 3.70
N LEU A 180 0.69 10.84 2.75
CA LEU A 180 1.47 11.29 1.59
C LEU A 180 0.67 11.36 0.29
N GLY A 181 -0.66 11.38 0.37
CA GLY A 181 -1.53 11.60 -0.79
C GLY A 181 -1.74 10.39 -1.70
N GLY A 182 -1.31 9.20 -1.27
CA GLY A 182 -1.68 7.92 -1.88
C GLY A 182 -3.04 7.41 -1.39
N LEU A 183 -3.54 6.34 -2.02
CA LEU A 183 -4.67 5.55 -1.57
C LEU A 183 -4.16 4.17 -1.13
N CYS A 184 -4.07 3.96 0.17
CA CYS A 184 -3.46 2.79 0.78
C CYS A 184 -4.54 2.00 1.53
N ILE A 185 -4.77 0.73 1.19
CA ILE A 185 -5.93 -0.04 1.66
C ILE A 185 -5.46 -1.34 2.33
N GLY A 186 -5.97 -1.60 3.53
CA GLY A 186 -5.74 -2.85 4.25
C GLY A 186 -6.56 -3.99 3.66
N VAL A 187 -5.94 -5.16 3.48
CA VAL A 187 -6.56 -6.35 2.86
C VAL A 187 -6.15 -7.65 3.57
N GLY A 188 -6.76 -8.77 3.18
CA GLY A 188 -6.31 -10.10 3.62
C GLY A 188 -5.12 -10.62 2.80
N GLY A 189 -4.53 -11.73 3.25
CA GLY A 189 -3.41 -12.37 2.53
C GLY A 189 -3.78 -12.82 1.11
N ALA A 190 -5.00 -13.31 0.90
CA ALA A 190 -5.45 -13.76 -0.41
C ALA A 190 -5.54 -12.61 -1.44
N ASP A 191 -6.06 -11.44 -1.05
CA ASP A 191 -6.10 -10.26 -1.92
C ASP A 191 -4.69 -9.79 -2.31
N ALA A 192 -3.74 -9.89 -1.38
CA ALA A 192 -2.34 -9.60 -1.66
C ALA A 192 -1.77 -10.59 -2.69
N VAL A 193 -2.13 -11.87 -2.60
CA VAL A 193 -1.74 -12.91 -3.57
C VAL A 193 -2.31 -12.63 -4.94
N ASP A 194 -3.57 -12.19 -5.06
CA ASP A 194 -4.17 -11.84 -6.35
C ASP A 194 -3.33 -10.79 -7.09
N VAL A 195 -2.98 -9.69 -6.40
CA VAL A 195 -2.15 -8.63 -7.00
C VAL A 195 -0.73 -9.12 -7.29
N MET A 196 -0.13 -9.88 -6.38
CA MET A 196 1.18 -10.50 -6.62
C MET A 196 1.15 -11.49 -7.80
N ALA A 197 -0.01 -12.07 -8.12
CA ALA A 197 -0.24 -13.00 -9.22
C ALA A 197 -0.73 -12.35 -10.52
N ASP A 198 -0.76 -11.02 -10.59
CA ASP A 198 -1.30 -10.24 -11.73
C ASP A 198 -2.80 -10.48 -12.00
N ILE A 199 -3.57 -10.78 -10.96
CA ILE A 199 -5.03 -10.86 -11.02
C ILE A 199 -5.59 -9.49 -10.60
N PRO A 200 -6.57 -8.92 -11.34
CA PRO A 200 -7.21 -7.67 -10.94
C PRO A 200 -7.82 -7.79 -9.54
N TRP A 201 -7.46 -6.85 -8.67
CA TRP A 201 -8.01 -6.80 -7.31
C TRP A 201 -9.39 -6.15 -7.32
N GLU A 202 -10.36 -6.79 -6.68
CA GLU A 202 -11.72 -6.29 -6.61
C GLU A 202 -11.97 -5.48 -5.34
N LEU A 203 -12.52 -4.27 -5.51
CA LEU A 203 -12.93 -3.41 -4.40
C LEU A 203 -14.34 -2.88 -4.65
N LYS A 204 -15.24 -3.07 -3.68
CA LYS A 204 -16.55 -2.41 -3.71
C LYS A 204 -16.36 -0.90 -3.78
N CYS A 205 -16.90 -0.26 -4.82
CA CYS A 205 -16.71 1.15 -5.10
C CYS A 205 -17.08 1.98 -3.85
N PRO A 206 -16.14 2.69 -3.22
CA PRO A 206 -16.38 3.29 -1.93
C PRO A 206 -17.27 4.53 -2.04
N ASN A 207 -18.05 4.78 -0.98
CA ASN A 207 -18.57 6.12 -0.71
C ASN A 207 -17.44 7.04 -0.22
N VAL A 208 -17.66 8.35 -0.25
CA VAL A 208 -16.65 9.33 0.18
C VAL A 208 -17.23 10.22 1.28
N ILE A 209 -16.61 10.20 2.45
CA ILE A 209 -16.88 11.11 3.56
C ILE A 209 -15.89 12.26 3.48
N GLY A 210 -16.38 13.50 3.46
CA GLY A 210 -15.55 14.70 3.47
C GLY A 210 -15.42 15.28 4.87
N VAL A 211 -14.21 15.26 5.44
CA VAL A 211 -13.89 15.97 6.69
C VAL A 211 -13.23 17.29 6.34
N LYS A 212 -13.96 18.39 6.49
CA LYS A 212 -13.43 19.74 6.23
C LYS A 212 -12.76 20.28 7.50
N LEU A 213 -11.43 20.34 7.50
CA LEU A 213 -10.66 20.99 8.57
C LEU A 213 -10.65 22.51 8.35
N THR A 214 -10.91 23.26 9.41
CA THR A 214 -10.91 24.73 9.42
C THR A 214 -10.16 25.25 10.64
N GLY A 215 -9.56 26.44 10.53
CA GLY A 215 -8.75 27.02 11.60
C GLY A 215 -7.35 26.40 11.68
N GLN A 216 -6.77 26.40 12.88
CA GLN A 216 -5.41 25.90 13.14
C GLN A 216 -5.33 25.26 14.53
N MET A 217 -4.52 24.21 14.68
CA MET A 217 -4.25 23.59 15.99
C MET A 217 -3.56 24.58 16.93
N LYS A 218 -3.87 24.54 18.22
CA LYS A 218 -3.33 25.45 19.25
C LYS A 218 -3.05 24.70 20.56
N GLY A 219 -2.10 25.20 21.34
CA GLY A 219 -1.78 24.66 22.66
C GLY A 219 -1.29 23.21 22.58
N TRP A 220 -1.94 22.32 23.33
CA TRP A 220 -1.61 20.90 23.41
C TRP A 220 -2.26 20.03 22.32
N THR A 221 -3.09 20.61 21.44
CA THR A 221 -3.76 19.88 20.37
C THR A 221 -2.75 19.38 19.32
N SER A 222 -2.90 18.12 18.93
CA SER A 222 -2.06 17.37 18.01
C SER A 222 -2.88 16.77 16.86
N PRO A 223 -2.23 16.27 15.78
CA PRO A 223 -2.94 15.53 14.71
C PRO A 223 -3.75 14.33 15.22
N LYS A 224 -3.33 13.69 16.31
CA LYS A 224 -4.05 12.56 16.93
C LYS A 224 -5.44 12.98 17.41
N ASP A 225 -5.59 14.19 17.92
CA ASP A 225 -6.87 14.68 18.45
C ASP A 225 -7.93 14.84 17.38
N ILE A 226 -7.52 15.16 16.13
CA ILE A 226 -8.44 15.27 15.00
C ILE A 226 -9.12 13.92 14.74
N ILE A 227 -8.33 12.84 14.58
CA ILE A 227 -8.91 11.53 14.29
C ILE A 227 -9.64 10.92 15.49
N LEU A 228 -9.20 11.19 16.72
CA LEU A 228 -9.95 10.80 17.92
C LEU A 228 -11.32 11.47 17.97
N LYS A 229 -11.42 12.76 17.61
CA LYS A 229 -12.70 13.45 17.55
C LYS A 229 -13.60 12.87 16.46
N VAL A 230 -13.06 12.60 15.27
CA VAL A 230 -13.82 12.02 14.15
C VAL A 230 -14.32 10.62 14.47
N ALA A 231 -13.53 9.78 15.14
CA ALA A 231 -13.92 8.42 15.52
C ALA A 231 -15.05 8.37 16.57
N GLY A 232 -15.25 9.45 17.31
CA GLY A 232 -16.34 9.57 18.29
C GLY A 232 -17.64 10.19 17.75
N ILE A 233 -17.73 10.46 16.44
CA ILE A 233 -18.94 10.97 15.75
C ILE A 233 -19.64 9.81 15.05
#